data_AF-A0A6J0H6K4-F1
#
_entry.id   AF-A0A6J0H6K4-F1
#
_cell.length_a   1.000
_cell.length_b   1.000
_cell.length_c   1.000
_cell.angle_alpha   90.00
_cell.angle_beta   90.00
_cell.angle_gamma   90.00
#
_symmetry.space_group_name_H-M   'P 1'
#
loop_
_entity.id
_entity.type
_entity.pdbx_description
1 polymer ?
#
loop_
_entity_poly.entity_id
_entity_poly.type
_entity_poly.pdbx_seq_one_letter_code
_entity_poly.pdbx_strand_id
1 'polypeptide(L)'
;MYMSDSTQDGNTSEAAAAAAETAYETPEPTIFENAYQMSIDYVEKHNIMQIFQEITEKLVYSKPDDPLQFILMEVQSMIEARQAEMERISEENKDVQVL
;
A
#
# COMPACT_ATOMS: atom_id res chain seq x y z
N MET A 1 -33.19 42.06 16.75
CA MET A 1 -34.17 40.98 16.57
C MET A 1 -35.46 41.59 16.05
N TYR A 2 -35.78 41.34 14.79
CA TYR A 2 -37.09 41.59 14.18
C TYR A 2 -37.58 40.24 13.64
N MET A 3 -38.86 39.93 13.86
CA MET A 3 -39.53 38.68 13.49
C MET A 3 -40.57 38.94 12.39
N SER A 4 -40.68 37.97 11.46
CA SER A 4 -41.85 37.60 10.61
C SER A 4 -42.24 38.57 9.47
N ASP A 5 -42.76 38.15 8.29
CA ASP A 5 -43.35 36.87 7.87
C ASP A 5 -43.34 36.68 6.33
N SER A 6 -43.24 35.41 5.93
CA SER A 6 -43.82 34.67 4.79
C SER A 6 -44.42 35.36 3.54
N THR A 7 -44.01 34.91 2.34
CA THR A 7 -44.93 34.47 1.27
C THR A 7 -44.25 33.43 0.36
N GLN A 8 -44.91 32.28 0.28
CA GLN A 8 -44.71 31.15 -0.62
C GLN A 8 -45.35 31.44 -1.98
N ASP A 9 -44.61 31.29 -3.08
CA ASP A 9 -45.19 31.14 -4.42
C ASP A 9 -44.62 29.88 -5.07
N GLY A 10 -45.53 28.96 -5.38
CA GLY A 10 -45.23 27.72 -6.09
C GLY A 10 -45.10 27.97 -7.59
N ASN A 11 -44.22 27.21 -8.22
CA ASN A 11 -44.46 26.76 -9.58
C ASN A 11 -44.06 25.29 -9.71
N THR A 12 -45.08 24.44 -9.63
CA THR A 12 -45.08 23.06 -10.11
C THR A 12 -45.02 23.06 -11.64
N SER A 13 -44.02 22.38 -12.21
CA SER A 13 -44.18 21.75 -13.52
C SER A 13 -43.52 20.38 -13.47
N GLU A 14 -44.37 19.39 -13.30
CA GLU A 14 -44.11 17.96 -13.48
C GLU A 14 -44.28 17.61 -14.96
N ALA A 15 -43.59 16.54 -15.38
CA ALA A 15 -43.81 15.76 -16.60
C ALA A 15 -43.23 16.26 -17.93
N ALA A 16 -42.02 15.78 -18.23
CA ALA A 16 -41.79 15.05 -19.47
C ALA A 16 -40.70 13.98 -19.25
N ALA A 17 -41.15 12.75 -19.05
CA ALA A 17 -40.31 11.56 -19.14
C ALA A 17 -39.76 11.43 -20.56
N ALA A 18 -38.45 11.28 -20.72
CA ALA A 18 -37.85 10.63 -21.89
C ALA A 18 -36.40 10.24 -21.57
N ALA A 19 -36.24 8.95 -21.29
CA ALA A 19 -35.07 8.13 -21.59
C ALA A 19 -33.79 8.85 -22.07
N ALA A 20 -32.81 8.93 -21.17
CA ALA A 20 -31.42 8.72 -21.54
C ALA A 20 -30.77 7.98 -20.37
N GLU A 21 -30.89 6.65 -20.38
CA GLU A 21 -29.85 5.79 -19.82
C GLU A 21 -28.57 6.14 -20.58
N THR A 22 -27.86 7.18 -20.13
CA THR A 22 -26.45 7.30 -20.47
C THR A 22 -25.80 6.18 -19.67
N ALA A 23 -25.60 5.05 -20.35
CA ALA A 23 -24.71 4.01 -19.91
C ALA A 23 -23.50 4.69 -19.24
N TYR A 24 -23.40 4.52 -17.93
CA TYR A 24 -22.17 4.79 -17.18
C TYR A 24 -21.20 3.75 -17.74
N GLU A 25 -20.51 4.14 -18.80
CA GLU A 25 -19.35 3.42 -19.27
C GLU A 25 -18.36 3.50 -18.12
N THR A 26 -18.32 2.43 -17.32
CA THR A 26 -17.29 2.23 -16.31
C THR A 26 -15.98 2.46 -17.03
N PRO A 27 -15.22 3.54 -16.71
CA PRO A 27 -13.98 3.78 -17.41
C PRO A 27 -13.12 2.52 -17.25
N GLU A 28 -12.65 1.95 -18.36
CA GLU A 28 -11.70 0.84 -18.31
C GLU A 28 -10.61 1.19 -17.30
N PRO A 29 -10.20 0.25 -16.42
CA PRO A 29 -9.24 0.54 -15.37
C PRO A 29 -8.03 1.18 -16.01
N THR A 30 -7.90 2.48 -15.79
CA THR A 30 -6.86 3.28 -16.44
C THR A 30 -5.53 2.66 -16.02
N ILE A 31 -4.55 2.60 -16.92
CA ILE A 31 -3.22 1.99 -16.71
C ILE A 31 -2.61 2.33 -15.32
N PHE A 32 -2.96 3.48 -14.76
CA PHE A 32 -2.61 3.94 -13.42
C PHE A 32 -3.11 3.03 -12.27
N GLU A 33 -4.32 2.52 -12.34
CA GLU A 33 -4.90 1.62 -11.33
C GLU A 33 -4.13 0.29 -11.28
N ASN A 34 -3.65 -0.17 -12.44
CA ASN A 34 -2.77 -1.33 -12.53
C ASN A 34 -1.41 -1.06 -11.87
N ALA A 35 -0.81 0.11 -12.08
CA ALA A 35 0.47 0.48 -11.45
C ALA A 35 0.39 0.58 -9.93
N TYR A 36 -0.72 1.12 -9.39
CA TYR A 36 -0.95 1.15 -7.96
C TYR A 36 -1.08 -0.25 -7.38
N GLN A 37 -1.92 -1.12 -7.97
CA GLN A 37 -2.10 -2.48 -7.48
C GLN A 37 -0.80 -3.29 -7.53
N MET A 38 -0.03 -3.20 -8.61
CA MET A 38 1.29 -3.85 -8.72
C MET A 38 2.24 -3.39 -7.60
N SER A 39 2.16 -2.12 -7.19
CA SER A 39 2.99 -1.60 -6.11
C SER A 39 2.58 -2.18 -4.75
N ILE A 40 1.28 -2.28 -4.49
CA ILE A 40 0.76 -2.90 -3.27
C ILE A 40 1.15 -4.37 -3.20
N ASP A 41 0.94 -5.13 -4.27
CA ASP A 41 1.29 -6.55 -4.34
C ASP A 41 2.79 -6.76 -4.06
N TYR A 42 3.64 -5.87 -4.58
CA TYR A 42 5.08 -5.94 -4.35
C TYR A 42 5.45 -5.62 -2.90
N VAL A 43 4.83 -4.59 -2.30
CA VAL A 43 5.02 -4.22 -0.89
C VAL A 43 4.65 -5.37 0.04
N GLU A 44 3.52 -6.02 -0.21
CA GLU A 44 3.04 -7.16 0.58
C GLU A 44 3.92 -8.39 0.38
N LYS A 45 4.15 -8.80 -0.86
CA LYS A 45 4.93 -10.00 -1.20
C LYS A 45 6.34 -9.97 -0.60
N HIS A 46 6.96 -8.79 -0.60
CA HIS A 46 8.34 -8.62 -0.14
C HIS A 46 8.45 -8.08 1.29
N ASN A 47 7.32 -7.94 2.01
CA ASN A 47 7.27 -7.42 3.38
C ASN A 47 8.04 -6.08 3.51
N ILE A 48 7.86 -5.19 2.52
CA ILE A 48 8.68 -3.98 2.41
C ILE A 48 8.47 -3.06 3.61
N MET A 49 7.24 -3.00 4.14
CA MET A 49 6.97 -2.18 5.33
C MET A 49 7.70 -2.71 6.57
N GLN A 50 7.76 -4.03 6.76
CA GLN A 50 8.46 -4.63 7.88
C GLN A 50 9.96 -4.36 7.82
N ILE A 51 10.56 -4.44 6.61
CA ILE A 51 11.97 -4.09 6.40
C ILE A 51 12.24 -2.65 6.85
N PHE A 52 11.44 -1.69 6.40
CA PHE A 52 11.63 -0.30 6.78
C PHE A 52 11.35 -0.03 8.26
N GLN A 53 10.37 -0.70 8.87
CA GLN A 53 10.07 -0.57 10.30
C GLN A 53 11.27 -1.01 11.15
N GLU A 54 11.84 -2.19 10.87
CA GLU A 54 12.99 -2.71 11.60
C GLU A 54 14.21 -1.78 11.50
N ILE A 55 14.53 -1.32 10.29
CA ILE A 55 15.65 -0.41 10.07
C ILE A 55 15.40 0.92 10.78
N THR A 56 14.19 1.48 10.65
CA THR A 56 13.85 2.79 11.23
C THR A 56 13.89 2.73 12.76
N GLU A 57 13.41 1.66 13.38
CA GLU A 57 13.47 1.46 14.83
C GLU A 57 14.92 1.52 15.32
N LYS A 58 15.81 0.75 14.70
CA LYS A 58 17.25 0.71 15.04
C LYS A 58 17.92 2.07 14.80
N LEU A 59 17.57 2.74 13.70
CA LEU A 59 18.11 4.05 13.35
C LEU A 59 17.74 5.13 14.38
N VAL A 60 16.45 5.24 14.74
CA VAL A 60 15.98 6.28 15.69
C VAL A 60 16.40 6.01 17.13
N TYR A 61 16.62 4.74 17.47
CA TYR A 61 17.18 4.35 18.76
C TYR A 61 18.67 4.70 18.86
N SER A 62 19.48 4.27 17.89
CA SER A 62 20.93 4.43 17.92
C SER A 62 21.41 5.84 17.59
N LYS A 63 20.67 6.58 16.76
CA LYS A 63 20.98 7.96 16.34
C LYS A 63 22.44 8.12 15.86
N PRO A 64 22.85 7.36 14.84
CA PRO A 64 24.21 7.42 14.32
C PRO A 64 24.49 8.79 13.68
N ASP A 65 25.77 9.20 13.69
CA ASP A 65 26.20 10.46 13.06
C ASP A 65 25.96 10.47 11.53
N ASP A 66 26.04 9.30 10.90
CA ASP A 66 25.72 9.08 9.48
C ASP A 66 24.55 8.08 9.33
N PRO A 67 23.31 8.57 9.20
CA PRO A 67 22.12 7.72 9.08
C PRO A 67 22.07 6.95 7.76
N LEU A 68 22.68 7.45 6.68
CA LEU A 68 22.63 6.78 5.38
C LEU A 68 23.60 5.60 5.35
N GLN A 69 24.81 5.77 5.89
CA GLN A 69 25.75 4.66 6.06
C GLN A 69 25.18 3.59 6.98
N PHE A 70 24.51 3.99 8.06
CA PHE A 70 23.84 3.03 8.96
C PHE A 70 22.77 2.20 8.22
N ILE A 71 21.88 2.85 7.47
CA ILE A 71 20.85 2.15 6.69
C ILE A 71 21.48 1.17 5.70
N LEU A 72 22.55 1.57 5.00
CA LEU A 72 23.25 0.70 4.06
C LEU A 72 23.79 -0.57 4.76
N MET A 73 24.41 -0.41 5.93
CA MET A 73 24.92 -1.53 6.72
C MET A 73 23.80 -2.46 7.21
N GLU A 74 22.68 -1.90 7.65
CA GLU A 74 21.55 -2.68 8.12
C GLU A 74 20.93 -3.52 6.99
N VAL A 75 20.74 -2.93 5.80
CA VAL A 75 20.27 -3.66 4.61
C VAL A 75 21.22 -4.81 4.25
N GLN A 76 22.53 -4.56 4.29
CA GLN A 76 23.55 -5.58 4.00
C GLN A 76 23.46 -6.75 5.00
N SER A 77 23.34 -6.45 6.31
CA SER A 77 23.17 -7.47 7.36
C SER A 77 21.90 -8.30 7.16
N MET A 78 20.79 -7.69 6.74
CA MET A 78 19.55 -8.41 6.47
C MET A 78 19.67 -9.36 5.27
N ILE A 79 20.41 -8.96 4.23
CA ILE A 79 20.67 -9.81 3.06
C ILE A 79 21.49 -11.04 3.47
N GLU A 80 22.55 -10.84 4.24
CA GLU A 80 23.42 -11.92 4.72
C GLU A 80 22.65 -12.91 5.62
N ALA A 81 21.80 -12.41 6.51
CA ALA A 81 20.95 -13.25 7.37
C ALA A 81 20.01 -14.16 6.54
N ARG A 82 19.39 -13.61 5.49
CA ARG A 82 18.50 -14.38 4.60
C ARG A 82 19.26 -15.45 3.80
N GLN A 83 20.48 -15.14 3.37
CA GLN A 83 21.33 -16.10 2.65
C GLN A 83 21.74 -17.26 3.57
N ALA A 84 22.19 -16.94 4.79
CA ALA A 84 22.54 -17.95 5.78
C ALA A 84 21.35 -18.85 6.17
N GLU A 85 20.14 -18.28 6.29
CA GLU A 85 18.92 -19.05 6.54
C GLU A 85 18.61 -20.03 5.40
N MET A 86 18.72 -19.57 4.14
CA MET A 86 18.51 -20.41 2.96
C MET A 86 19.51 -21.56 2.89
N GLU A 87 20.79 -21.29 3.18
CA GLU A 87 21.84 -22.31 3.23
C GLU A 87 21.55 -23.36 4.30
N ARG A 88 21.18 -22.92 5.51
CA ARG A 88 20.80 -23.83 6.61
C ARG A 88 19.63 -24.74 6.25
N ILE A 89 18.57 -24.19 5.65
CA ILE A 89 17.41 -24.99 5.21
C ILE A 89 17.83 -26.01 4.14
N SER A 90 18.76 -25.65 3.24
CA SER A 90 19.29 -26.58 2.24
C SER A 90 20.07 -27.74 2.87
N GLU A 91 20.84 -27.48 3.92
CA GLU A 91 21.62 -28.49 4.64
C GLU A 91 20.70 -29.46 5.39
N GLU A 92 19.73 -28.95 6.14
CA GLU A 92 18.77 -29.78 6.89
C GLU A 92 17.98 -30.73 5.96
N ASN A 93 17.58 -30.26 4.78
CA ASN A 93 16.88 -31.08 3.80
C ASN A 93 17.75 -32.17 3.12
N LYS A 94 19.08 -32.07 3.20
CA LYS A 94 19.99 -33.13 2.73
C LYS A 94 20.11 -34.23 3.77
N ASP A 95 20.17 -33.90 5.05
CA ASP A 95 20.28 -34.88 6.13
C ASP A 95 19.03 -35.77 6.26
N VAL A 96 17.84 -35.22 5.95
CA VAL A 96 16.58 -35.97 5.94
C VAL A 96 16.48 -36.97 4.78
N GLN A 97 17.18 -36.76 3.66
CA GLN A 97 17.15 -37.64 2.49
C GLN A 97 18.21 -38.75 2.51
N VAL A 98 19.09 -38.78 3.51
CA VAL A 98 20.20 -39.75 3.62
C VAL A 98 19.92 -40.82 4.71
N LEU A 99 18.71 -40.83 5.30
CA LEU A 99 18.21 -41.88 6.21
C LEU A 99 17.09 -42.69 5.54
#